data_AF-A0AAU8D7U1-F1
#
_entry.id   AF-A0AAU8D7U1-F1
#
_cell.length_a   1.000
_cell.length_b   1.000
_cell.length_c   1.000
_cell.angle_alpha   90.00
_cell.angle_beta   90.00
_cell.angle_gamma   90.00
#
_symmetry.space_group_name_H-M   'P 1'
#
loop_
_entity.id
_entity.type
_entity.pdbx_description
1 polymer ?
#
loop_
_entity_poly.entity_id
_entity_poly.type
_entity_poly.pdbx_seq_one_letter_code
_entity_poly.pdbx_strand_id
1 'polypeptide(L)'
;MASSACRKSEVDHSRTKNPQTNGTAERFHRRCWTGFYRVAFRKKIFGSVAELKAILDEWVRSYNEARPHEGRCCFGRTPMQAFLDAVPLAREKIIAA
;
A
#
# COMPACT_ATOMS: atom_id res chain seq x y z
N MET A 1 5.63 -5.86 -22.21
CA MET A 1 4.76 -4.87 -22.87
C MET A 1 3.90 -4.22 -21.80
N ALA A 2 3.78 -2.90 -21.79
CA ALA A 2 2.86 -2.23 -20.88
C ALA A 2 1.43 -2.75 -21.13
N SER A 3 0.71 -3.07 -20.05
CA SER A 3 -0.70 -3.45 -20.12
C SER A 3 -1.49 -2.36 -20.84
N SER A 4 -2.53 -2.74 -21.60
CA SER A 4 -3.45 -1.78 -22.23
C SER A 4 -4.07 -0.81 -21.21
N ALA A 5 -4.15 -1.20 -19.94
CA ALA A 5 -4.60 -0.36 -18.84
C ALA A 5 -3.62 0.80 -18.52
N CYS A 6 -2.32 0.53 -18.45
CA CYS A 6 -1.31 1.56 -18.14
C CYS A 6 -1.31 2.69 -19.18
N ARG A 7 -1.42 2.33 -20.47
CA ARG A 7 -1.52 3.31 -21.57
C ARG A 7 -2.76 4.19 -21.47
N LYS A 8 -3.91 3.62 -21.08
CA LYS A 8 -5.16 4.37 -20.93
C LYS A 8 -5.13 5.37 -19.77
N SER A 9 -4.29 5.12 -18.77
CA SER A 9 -4.18 5.94 -17.56
C SER A 9 -2.94 6.84 -17.56
N GLU A 10 -2.24 6.96 -18.69
CA GLU A 10 -1.00 7.74 -18.82
C GLU A 10 0.06 7.35 -17.76
N VAL A 11 0.10 6.06 -17.40
CA VAL A 11 1.08 5.53 -16.44
C VAL A 11 2.21 4.83 -17.18
N ASP A 12 3.43 5.32 -16.98
CA ASP A 12 4.64 4.67 -17.48
C ASP A 12 4.90 3.34 -16.77
N HIS A 13 5.01 2.28 -17.56
CA HIS A 13 5.30 0.94 -17.06
C HIS A 13 6.79 0.64 -17.16
N SER A 14 7.42 0.40 -16.02
CA SER A 14 8.78 -0.12 -15.95
C SER A 14 8.79 -1.52 -15.33
N ARG A 15 9.77 -2.33 -15.74
CA ARG A 15 10.07 -3.60 -15.06
C ARG A 15 11.01 -3.32 -13.91
N THR A 16 10.79 -3.98 -12.79
CA THR A 16 11.67 -3.92 -11.62
C THR A 16 13.08 -4.34 -12.01
N LYS A 17 14.05 -3.43 -11.90
CA LYS A 17 15.47 -3.71 -12.23
C LYS A 17 16.29 -4.13 -11.01
N ASN A 18 15.85 -3.76 -9.80
CA ASN A 18 16.55 -4.04 -8.54
C ASN A 18 15.53 -4.35 -7.42
N PRO A 19 15.82 -5.34 -6.54
CA PRO A 19 15.04 -5.65 -5.33
C PRO A 19 14.54 -4.46 -4.51
N GLN A 20 15.32 -3.37 -4.40
CA GLN A 20 14.95 -2.20 -3.62
C GLN A 20 13.64 -1.56 -4.10
N THR A 21 13.39 -1.60 -5.41
CA THR A 21 12.27 -0.93 -6.08
C THR A 21 10.90 -1.50 -5.67
N ASN A 22 10.84 -2.79 -5.32
CA ASN A 22 9.60 -3.46 -4.90
C ASN A 22 9.53 -3.75 -3.39
N GLY A 23 10.63 -3.52 -2.66
CA GLY A 23 10.78 -3.99 -1.28
C GLY A 23 9.72 -3.45 -0.32
N THR A 24 9.19 -2.24 -0.54
CA THR A 24 8.13 -1.69 0.32
C THR A 24 6.79 -2.38 0.10
N ALA A 25 6.40 -2.63 -1.17
CA ALA A 25 5.17 -3.34 -1.49
C ALA A 25 5.23 -4.79 -0.99
N GLU A 26 6.37 -5.47 -1.17
CA GLU A 26 6.58 -6.82 -0.65
C GLU A 26 6.48 -6.90 0.87
N ARG A 27 7.09 -5.94 1.59
CA ARG A 27 6.95 -5.85 3.05
C ARG A 27 5.51 -5.62 3.48
N PHE A 28 4.78 -4.76 2.76
CA PHE A 28 3.36 -4.53 3.02
C PHE A 28 2.53 -5.80 2.80
N HIS A 29 2.75 -6.55 1.72
CA HIS A 29 2.05 -7.82 1.48
C HIS A 29 2.33 -8.85 2.58
N ARG A 30 3.59 -8.94 3.08
CA ARG A 30 3.91 -9.76 4.25
C ARG A 30 3.16 -9.31 5.51
N ARG A 31 2.99 -7.99 5.69
CA ARG A 31 2.18 -7.40 6.78
C ARG A 31 0.70 -7.78 6.66
N CYS A 32 0.12 -7.67 5.47
CA CYS A 32 -1.25 -8.11 5.19
C CYS A 32 -1.44 -9.59 5.48
N TRP A 33 -0.50 -10.44 5.03
CA TRP A 33 -0.54 -11.87 5.31
C TRP A 33 -0.58 -12.17 6.80
N THR A 34 0.38 -11.63 7.54
CA THR A 34 0.55 -11.93 8.97
C THR A 34 -0.47 -11.24 9.87
N GLY A 35 -0.83 -10.00 9.57
CA GLY A 35 -1.71 -9.16 10.39
C GLY A 35 -3.20 -9.31 10.05
N PHE A 36 -3.54 -9.60 8.80
CA PHE A 36 -4.92 -9.72 8.35
C PHE A 36 -5.28 -11.17 8.01
N TYR A 37 -4.77 -11.72 6.91
CA TYR A 37 -5.27 -12.97 6.33
C TYR A 37 -5.18 -14.16 7.31
N ARG A 38 -4.03 -14.33 7.99
CA ARG A 38 -3.87 -15.39 9.01
C ARG A 38 -4.84 -15.27 10.18
N VAL A 39 -5.31 -14.06 10.51
CA VAL A 39 -6.26 -13.83 11.60
C VAL A 39 -7.68 -14.01 11.09
N ALA A 40 -8.02 -13.39 9.96
CA ALA A 40 -9.33 -13.45 9.33
C ALA A 40 -9.76 -14.90 9.05
N PHE A 41 -8.91 -15.69 8.39
CA PHE A 41 -9.24 -17.08 8.04
C PHE A 41 -9.28 -18.04 9.23
N ARG A 42 -8.74 -17.66 10.40
CA ARG A 42 -8.92 -18.43 11.64
C ARG A 42 -10.22 -18.09 12.38
N LYS A 43 -10.75 -16.89 12.17
CA LYS A 43 -11.94 -16.39 12.89
C LYS A 43 -13.23 -16.64 12.13
N LYS A 44 -13.19 -16.64 10.79
CA LYS A 44 -14.39 -16.67 9.96
C LYS A 44 -14.13 -17.39 8.64
N ILE A 45 -15.09 -18.23 8.23
CA ILE A 45 -15.18 -18.74 6.87
C ILE A 45 -15.97 -17.72 6.05
N PHE A 46 -15.41 -17.31 4.91
CA PHE A 46 -16.02 -16.32 4.04
C PHE A 46 -16.80 -17.00 2.93
N GLY A 47 -18.02 -16.54 2.67
CA GLY A 47 -18.89 -17.11 1.64
C GLY A 47 -18.63 -16.53 0.24
N SER A 48 -17.94 -15.39 0.16
CA SER A 48 -17.59 -14.76 -1.11
C SER A 48 -16.32 -13.92 -1.01
N VAL A 49 -15.70 -13.63 -2.17
CA VAL A 49 -14.56 -12.71 -2.26
C VAL A 49 -14.97 -11.28 -1.90
N ALA A 50 -16.21 -10.87 -2.22
CA ALA A 50 -16.72 -9.54 -1.90
C ALA A 50 -16.77 -9.31 -0.38
N GLU A 51 -17.19 -10.32 0.38
CA GLU A 51 -17.21 -10.27 1.84
C GLU A 51 -15.80 -10.15 2.43
N LEU A 52 -14.85 -10.95 1.94
CA LEU A 52 -13.45 -10.85 2.35
C LEU A 52 -12.87 -9.46 2.02
N LYS A 53 -13.20 -8.94 0.83
CA LYS A 53 -12.74 -7.62 0.39
C LYS A 53 -13.25 -6.51 1.28
N ALA A 54 -14.53 -6.51 1.67
CA ALA A 54 -15.09 -5.47 2.55
C ALA A 54 -14.34 -5.40 3.89
N ILE A 55 -14.02 -6.56 4.48
CA ILE A 55 -13.30 -6.63 5.75
C ILE A 55 -11.80 -6.28 5.58
N LEU A 56 -11.21 -6.62 4.42
CA LEU A 56 -9.84 -6.22 4.08
C LEU A 56 -9.75 -4.70 3.92
N ASP A 57 -10.69 -4.07 3.23
CA ASP A 57 -10.70 -2.63 2.98
C ASP A 57 -10.75 -1.85 4.31
N GLU A 58 -11.58 -2.31 5.26
CA GLU A 58 -11.63 -1.71 6.60
C GLU A 58 -10.31 -1.91 7.37
N TRP A 59 -9.71 -3.10 7.29
CA TRP A 59 -8.40 -3.33 7.90
C TRP A 59 -7.32 -2.42 7.30
N VAL A 60 -7.30 -2.25 5.98
CA VAL A 60 -6.36 -1.36 5.28
C VAL A 60 -6.58 0.09 5.69
N ARG A 61 -7.83 0.54 5.82
CA ARG A 61 -8.13 1.88 6.36
C ARG A 61 -7.53 2.06 7.76
N SER A 62 -7.79 1.13 8.67
CA SER A 62 -7.22 1.20 10.02
C SER A 62 -5.69 1.21 10.03
N TYR A 63 -5.06 0.45 9.13
CA TYR A 63 -3.61 0.40 8.99
C TYR A 63 -3.05 1.75 8.53
N ASN A 64 -3.71 2.39 7.56
CA ASN A 64 -3.25 3.64 6.97
C ASN A 64 -3.55 4.87 7.83
N GLU A 65 -4.65 4.87 8.57
CA GLU A 65 -5.17 6.08 9.21
C GLU A 65 -5.05 6.06 10.73
N ALA A 66 -5.20 4.89 11.38
CA ALA A 66 -5.29 4.80 12.84
C ALA A 66 -4.01 4.29 13.51
N ARG A 67 -3.08 3.68 12.76
CA ARG A 67 -1.89 3.04 13.34
C ARG A 67 -0.61 3.84 13.10
N PRO A 68 -0.03 4.43 14.16
CA PRO A 68 1.33 4.98 14.09
C PRO A 68 2.38 3.92 13.78
N HIS A 69 3.38 4.28 12.96
CA HIS A 69 4.53 3.44 12.70
C HIS A 69 5.85 4.16 13.03
N GLU A 70 6.67 3.53 13.85
CA GLU A 70 8.00 4.03 14.24
C GLU A 70 9.07 3.82 13.15
N GLY A 71 8.73 3.12 12.07
CA GLY A 71 9.66 2.87 10.96
C GLY A 71 10.12 4.17 10.29
N ARG A 72 11.28 4.08 9.62
CA ARG A 72 11.96 5.19 8.90
C ARG A 72 11.06 5.99 7.96
N CYS A 73 9.97 5.44 7.46
CA CYS A 73 9.08 6.14 6.52
C CYS A 73 8.02 7.01 7.22
N CYS A 74 7.66 6.69 8.47
CA CYS A 74 6.53 7.32 9.15
C CYS A 74 6.96 8.14 10.38
N PHE A 75 8.06 7.77 11.06
CA PHE A 75 8.59 8.49 12.23
C PHE A 75 7.54 8.72 13.33
N GLY A 76 6.78 7.69 13.66
CA GLY A 76 5.72 7.77 14.67
C GLY A 76 4.39 8.31 14.14
N ARG A 77 4.27 8.62 12.84
CA ARG A 77 3.00 9.03 12.22
C ARG A 77 2.22 7.87 11.60
N THR A 78 0.98 8.21 11.28
CA THR A 78 0.14 7.69 10.20
C THR A 78 0.85 7.29 8.89
N PRO A 79 0.68 6.13 8.22
CA PRO A 79 1.07 6.02 6.82
C PRO A 79 0.38 7.07 5.95
N MET A 80 -0.91 7.33 6.20
CA MET A 80 -1.66 8.36 5.49
C MET A 80 -1.11 9.76 5.78
N GLN A 81 -0.83 10.08 7.06
CA GLN A 81 -0.23 11.37 7.43
C GLN A 81 1.14 11.56 6.76
N ALA A 82 2.02 10.57 6.86
CA ALA A 82 3.34 10.62 6.24
C ALA A 82 3.26 10.77 4.71
N PHE A 83 2.27 10.14 4.08
CA PHE A 83 2.00 10.32 2.65
C PHE A 83 1.58 11.74 2.33
N LEU A 84 0.56 12.29 3.01
CA LEU A 84 0.06 13.64 2.79
C LEU A 84 1.14 14.71 2.98
N ASP A 85 1.98 14.56 4.02
CA ASP A 85 3.09 15.46 4.30
C ASP A 85 4.16 15.41 3.19
N ALA A 86 4.30 14.28 2.50
CA ALA A 86 5.27 14.10 1.41
C ALA A 86 4.75 14.54 0.03
N VAL A 87 3.43 14.63 -0.18
CA VAL A 87 2.82 15.07 -1.46
C VAL A 87 3.37 16.42 -1.96
N PRO A 88 3.39 17.52 -1.17
CA PRO A 88 3.91 18.80 -1.66
C PRO A 88 5.39 18.70 -2.05
N LEU A 89 6.21 18.04 -1.23
CA LEU A 89 7.64 17.83 -1.50
C LEU A 89 7.89 17.04 -2.80
N ALA A 90 7.04 16.06 -3.09
CA ALA A 90 7.11 15.29 -4.33
C ALA A 90 6.73 16.15 -5.54
N ARG A 91 5.69 16.99 -5.41
CA ARG A 91 5.26 17.90 -6.49
C ARG A 91 6.33 18.94 -6.83
N GLU A 92 6.96 19.54 -5.81
CA GLU A 92 8.08 20.48 -6.01
C GLU A 92 9.23 19.84 -6.79
N LYS A 93 9.58 18.58 -6.46
CA LYS A 93 10.64 17.84 -7.15
C LYS A 93 10.31 17.49 -8.60
N ILE A 94 9.04 17.24 -8.91
CA ILE A 94 8.59 16.93 -10.28
C ILE A 94 8.63 18.19 -11.15
N ILE A 95 8.32 19.36 -10.59
CA ILE A 95 8.37 20.65 -11.31
C ILE A 95 9.82 21.09 -11.58
N ALA A 96 10.75 20.73 -10.69
CA ALA A 96 12.17 21.07 -10.80
C ALA A 96 13.01 20.09 -11.64
N ALA A 97 12.41 19.03 -12.19
CA ALA A 97 13.06 17.98 -12.99
C ALA A 97 12.68 18.09 -14.46
#